data_AF-A0A529HUY6-F1
#
_entry.id   AF-A0A529HUY6-F1
#
_cell.length_a   1.000
_cell.length_b   1.000
_cell.length_c   1.000
_cell.angle_alpha   90.00
_cell.angle_beta   90.00
_cell.angle_gamma   90.00
#
_symmetry.space_group_name_H-M   'P 1'
#
loop_
_entity.id
_entity.type
_entity.pdbx_description
1 polymer ?
#
loop_
_entity_poly.entity_id
_entity_poly.type
_entity_poly.pdbx_seq_one_letter_code
_entity_poly.pdbx_strand_id
1 'polypeptide(L)'
;MEIEQSVPPTPSESRKRLMHIPLAFGLVGAGGKPVAYDAVEDGVIHIRKRRHLVRFTGVAERPAVSLNRGFSAPITLSVEQRADDQFFLAGHDSDSFARWQAFNTLLTDALIATFRQVLGGTEPVFTARLAELAGKIAVDETLEPAADSHCVTVRGIHLSAGIFTRRLVDRIGDFDTDFSQAEDTDYLLRTFESGPNYVMPDTVGLYYRRHPGNMTREPDIPRREFMRALHKSMKRRRADPSLCAIDKIFEVKDLADWRFM
;
A
#
# COMPACT_ATOMS: atom_id res chain seq x y z
N MET A 1 18.53 13.82 -13.24
CA MET A 1 17.77 13.37 -12.06
C MET A 1 18.73 13.29 -10.89
N GLU A 2 18.42 13.99 -9.80
CA GLU A 2 19.18 13.94 -8.56
C GLU A 2 18.48 13.01 -7.58
N ILE A 3 19.25 12.14 -6.92
CA ILE A 3 18.72 11.17 -5.95
C ILE A 3 19.54 11.27 -4.67
N GLU A 4 18.85 11.35 -3.53
CA GLU A 4 19.46 11.25 -2.21
C GLU A 4 18.85 10.08 -1.42
N GLN A 5 19.70 9.29 -0.75
CA GLN A 5 19.25 8.30 0.23
C GLN A 5 19.60 8.78 1.64
N SER A 6 18.70 8.46 2.57
CA SER A 6 18.92 8.62 4.00
C SER A 6 18.33 7.43 4.74
N VAL A 7 18.94 7.06 5.87
CA VAL A 7 18.44 6.01 6.76
C VAL A 7 18.40 6.60 8.17
N PRO A 8 17.21 6.92 8.71
CA PRO A 8 17.07 7.46 10.05
C PRO A 8 17.61 6.49 11.12
N PRO A 9 18.11 6.99 12.26
CA PRO A 9 18.51 6.13 13.37
C PRO A 9 17.32 5.31 13.89
N THR A 10 17.59 4.10 14.37
CA THR A 10 16.62 3.27 15.11
C THR A 10 17.01 3.22 16.59
N PRO A 11 16.09 2.90 17.53
CA PRO A 11 16.42 2.81 18.95
C PRO A 11 17.63 1.91 19.26
N SER A 12 17.78 0.82 18.50
CA SER A 12 18.89 -0.13 18.59
C SER A 12 20.18 0.30 17.86
N GLU A 13 20.11 1.29 16.96
CA GLU A 13 21.24 1.66 16.10
C GLU A 13 21.18 3.15 15.70
N SER A 14 22.01 3.96 16.36
CA SER A 14 22.06 5.42 16.17
C SER A 14 22.80 5.87 14.91
N ARG A 15 23.62 5.00 14.29
CA ARG A 15 24.37 5.28 13.06
C ARG A 15 24.12 4.19 12.04
N LYS A 16 23.27 4.48 11.06
CA LYS A 16 22.98 3.57 9.94
C LYS A 16 24.00 3.73 8.83
N ARG A 17 24.44 2.60 8.26
CA ARG A 17 25.21 2.59 7.00
C ARG A 17 24.29 2.89 5.82
N LEU A 18 24.87 3.47 4.76
CA LEU A 18 24.17 3.60 3.49
C LEU A 18 23.85 2.20 2.93
N MET A 19 22.70 2.09 2.27
CA MET A 19 22.24 0.83 1.69
C MET A 19 22.58 0.79 0.20
N HIS A 20 22.70 -0.43 -0.34
CA HIS A 20 22.63 -0.64 -1.79
C HIS A 20 21.15 -0.78 -2.16
N ILE A 21 20.61 0.23 -2.84
CA ILE A 21 19.21 0.30 -3.26
C ILE A 21 19.17 0.09 -4.78
N PRO A 22 18.67 -1.05 -5.29
CA PRO A 22 18.40 -1.24 -6.71
C PRO A 22 17.08 -0.54 -7.06
N LEU A 23 17.15 0.65 -7.65
CA LEU A 23 15.96 1.43 -8.01
C LEU A 23 15.60 1.18 -9.49
N ALA A 24 14.68 0.26 -9.74
CA ALA A 24 14.12 0.07 -11.07
C ALA A 24 13.29 1.30 -11.48
N PHE A 25 13.41 1.71 -12.74
CA PHE A 25 12.74 2.89 -13.26
C PHE A 25 12.29 2.70 -14.71
N GLY A 26 11.48 3.64 -15.20
CA GLY A 26 11.19 3.78 -16.62
C GLY A 26 10.94 5.23 -17.00
N LEU A 27 11.23 5.56 -18.26
CA LEU A 27 10.88 6.84 -18.86
C LEU A 27 9.62 6.63 -19.69
N VAL A 28 8.51 7.27 -19.30
CA VAL A 28 7.19 7.09 -19.91
C VAL A 28 6.87 8.31 -20.75
N GLY A 29 6.73 8.10 -22.05
CA GLY A 29 6.45 9.08 -23.08
C GLY A 29 4.99 9.08 -23.49
N ALA A 30 4.68 9.75 -24.60
CA ALA A 30 3.30 9.97 -25.03
C ALA A 30 2.50 8.65 -25.14
N GLY A 31 1.28 8.66 -24.60
CA GLY A 31 0.37 7.51 -24.63
C GLY A 31 0.84 6.29 -23.81
N GLY A 32 1.76 6.47 -22.86
CA GLY A 32 2.27 5.39 -22.00
C GLY A 32 3.43 4.61 -22.61
N LYS A 33 3.94 5.04 -23.78
CA LYS A 33 5.01 4.32 -24.48
C LYS A 33 6.35 4.53 -23.78
N PRO A 34 7.23 3.51 -23.74
CA PRO A 34 8.57 3.68 -23.20
C PRO A 34 9.39 4.63 -24.07
N VAL A 35 10.14 5.53 -23.44
CA VAL A 35 11.13 6.40 -24.09
C VAL A 35 12.50 5.73 -23.99
N ALA A 36 13.18 5.60 -25.13
CA ALA A 36 14.53 5.03 -25.19
C ALA A 36 15.57 5.98 -24.53
N TYR A 37 16.64 5.39 -24.02
CA TYR A 37 17.78 6.08 -23.42
C TYR A 37 19.04 5.21 -23.52
N ASP A 38 20.22 5.82 -23.59
CA ASP A 38 21.46 5.07 -23.86
C ASP A 38 22.22 4.62 -22.59
N ALA A 39 21.96 5.27 -21.46
CA ALA A 39 22.96 5.38 -20.40
C ALA A 39 22.78 4.46 -19.17
N VAL A 40 21.68 3.70 -19.07
CA VAL A 40 21.41 2.86 -17.89
C VAL A 40 21.08 1.43 -18.32
N GLU A 41 21.96 0.50 -17.95
CA GLU A 41 21.80 -0.92 -18.21
C GLU A 41 20.62 -1.49 -17.38
N ASP A 42 19.83 -2.37 -18.01
CA ASP A 42 18.71 -3.11 -17.41
C ASP A 42 17.60 -2.28 -16.72
N GLY A 43 17.55 -0.96 -16.93
CA GLY A 43 16.53 -0.11 -16.31
C GLY A 43 16.59 -0.04 -14.78
N VAL A 44 17.77 -0.29 -14.20
CA VAL A 44 17.98 -0.24 -12.74
C VAL A 44 19.09 0.75 -12.38
N ILE A 45 18.78 1.68 -11.49
CA ILE A 45 19.75 2.62 -10.93
C ILE A 45 20.26 2.05 -9.61
N HIS A 46 21.55 1.71 -9.56
CA HIS A 46 22.18 1.24 -8.32
C HIS A 46 22.64 2.40 -7.43
N ILE A 47 21.82 2.73 -6.43
CA ILE A 47 22.11 3.76 -5.45
C ILE A 47 22.98 3.13 -4.35
N ARG A 48 24.24 3.58 -4.24
CA ARG A 48 25.22 3.12 -3.22
C ARG A 48 25.80 4.25 -2.38
N LYS A 49 25.86 5.46 -2.94
CA LYS A 49 26.30 6.69 -2.28
C LYS A 49 25.12 7.45 -1.67
N ARG A 50 25.39 8.45 -0.83
CA ARG A 50 24.36 9.32 -0.27
C ARG A 50 23.61 10.08 -1.37
N ARG A 51 24.35 10.64 -2.33
CA ARG A 51 23.82 11.41 -3.47
C ARG A 51 24.26 10.80 -4.78
N HIS A 52 23.37 10.80 -5.77
CA HIS A 52 23.64 10.40 -7.15
C HIS A 52 23.06 11.43 -8.10
N LEU A 53 23.77 11.64 -9.20
CA LEU A 53 23.27 12.37 -10.35
C LEU A 53 23.19 11.38 -11.51
N VAL A 54 21.98 11.13 -12.00
CA VAL A 54 21.72 10.29 -13.17
C VAL A 54 21.37 11.20 -14.34
N ARG A 55 22.13 11.08 -15.43
CA ARG A 55 21.89 11.79 -16.68
C ARG A 55 21.49 10.79 -17.75
N PHE A 56 20.31 10.99 -18.33
CA PHE A 56 19.85 10.23 -19.47
C PHE A 56 20.24 10.95 -20.75
N THR A 57 20.75 10.20 -21.73
CA THR A 57 21.04 10.65 -23.10
C THR A 57 20.15 9.88 -24.08
N GLY A 58 20.02 10.38 -25.32
CA GLY A 58 19.19 9.74 -26.34
C GLY A 58 17.68 9.91 -26.13
N VAL A 59 17.27 10.75 -25.16
CA VAL A 59 15.88 10.99 -24.80
C VAL A 59 15.23 11.95 -25.80
N ALA A 60 14.39 11.42 -26.69
CA ALA A 60 13.79 12.17 -27.81
C ALA A 60 12.65 13.12 -27.41
N GLU A 61 12.01 12.90 -26.27
CA GLU A 61 10.92 13.73 -25.72
C GLU A 61 11.00 13.80 -24.20
N ARG A 62 10.37 14.80 -23.57
CA ARG A 62 10.35 14.92 -22.11
C ARG A 62 9.47 13.79 -21.50
N PRO A 63 10.05 12.82 -20.76
CA PRO A 63 9.27 11.74 -20.20
C PRO A 63 8.71 12.09 -18.81
N ALA A 64 7.63 11.41 -18.41
CA ALA A 64 7.32 11.20 -17.01
C ALA A 64 8.24 10.09 -16.46
N VAL A 65 8.73 10.23 -15.22
CA VAL A 65 9.69 9.29 -14.63
C VAL A 65 8.97 8.35 -13.69
N SER A 66 8.87 7.08 -14.07
CA SER A 66 8.35 6.00 -13.24
C SER A 66 9.48 5.44 -12.38
N LEU A 67 9.33 5.47 -11.05
CA LEU A 67 10.37 5.07 -10.10
C LEU A 67 9.88 3.94 -9.19
N ASN A 68 10.84 3.12 -8.73
CA ASN A 68 10.61 1.96 -7.89
C ASN A 68 9.64 0.94 -8.52
N ARG A 69 9.78 0.74 -9.84
CA ARG A 69 8.97 -0.22 -10.61
C ARG A 69 9.03 -1.61 -10.00
N GLY A 70 7.90 -2.31 -10.00
CA GLY A 70 7.78 -3.63 -9.36
C GLY A 70 8.17 -3.67 -7.88
N PHE A 71 8.16 -2.53 -7.18
CA PHE A 71 8.66 -2.39 -5.81
C PHE A 71 10.11 -2.88 -5.64
N SER A 72 10.98 -2.51 -6.59
CA SER A 72 12.39 -2.93 -6.67
C SER A 72 13.20 -2.75 -5.37
N ALA A 73 12.81 -1.79 -4.53
CA ALA A 73 13.38 -1.62 -3.21
C ALA A 73 12.32 -1.22 -2.16
N PRO A 74 12.43 -1.74 -0.92
CA PRO A 74 11.53 -1.40 0.18
C PRO A 74 11.92 -0.07 0.82
N ILE A 75 11.67 1.03 0.09
CA ILE A 75 12.03 2.39 0.50
C ILE A 75 10.80 3.28 0.60
N THR A 76 10.86 4.27 1.49
CA THR A 76 9.97 5.44 1.41
C THR A 76 10.49 6.36 0.33
N LEU A 77 9.70 6.54 -0.72
CA LEU A 77 10.05 7.36 -1.87
C LEU A 77 9.43 8.76 -1.74
N SER A 78 10.26 9.81 -1.77
CA SER A 78 9.83 11.20 -1.86
C SER A 78 10.31 11.76 -3.19
N VAL A 79 9.38 12.19 -4.04
CA VAL A 79 9.69 12.63 -5.42
C VAL A 79 9.08 13.99 -5.67
N GLU A 80 9.91 14.90 -6.16
CA GLU A 80 9.47 16.19 -6.69
C GLU A 80 9.15 16.02 -8.17
N GLN A 81 7.88 15.74 -8.47
CA GLN A 81 7.37 15.63 -9.84
C GLN A 81 6.16 16.53 -10.06
N ARG A 82 5.88 16.89 -11.31
CA ARG A 82 4.68 17.67 -11.61
C ARG A 82 3.44 16.82 -11.32
N ALA A 83 2.40 17.45 -10.79
CA ALA A 83 1.10 16.80 -10.63
C ALA A 83 0.62 16.16 -11.95
N ASP A 84 0.85 16.83 -13.08
CA ASP A 84 0.52 16.29 -14.40
C ASP A 84 1.23 14.98 -14.73
N ASP A 85 2.53 14.86 -14.40
CA ASP A 85 3.29 13.63 -14.62
C ASP A 85 2.72 12.51 -13.75
N GLN A 86 2.27 12.82 -12.53
CA GLN A 86 1.70 11.84 -11.63
C GLN A 86 0.32 11.33 -12.07
N PHE A 87 -0.58 12.23 -12.48
CA PHE A 87 -1.84 11.85 -13.12
C PHE A 87 -1.61 11.04 -14.39
N PHE A 88 -0.60 11.42 -15.17
CA PHE A 88 -0.23 10.70 -16.38
C PHE A 88 0.25 9.28 -16.06
N LEU A 89 1.17 9.10 -15.12
CA LEU A 89 1.66 7.78 -14.70
C LEU A 89 0.53 6.91 -14.13
N ALA A 90 -0.35 7.49 -13.31
CA ALA A 90 -1.50 6.77 -12.75
C ALA A 90 -2.47 6.23 -13.83
N GLY A 91 -2.57 6.90 -14.98
CA GLY A 91 -3.42 6.47 -16.10
C GLY A 91 -2.72 5.65 -17.18
N HIS A 92 -1.39 5.76 -17.32
CA HIS A 92 -0.68 5.30 -18.52
C HIS A 92 0.58 4.48 -18.28
N ASP A 93 1.09 4.40 -17.04
CA ASP A 93 2.29 3.62 -16.78
C ASP A 93 2.02 2.13 -17.02
N SER A 94 2.95 1.46 -17.71
CA SER A 94 2.86 0.03 -18.01
C SER A 94 3.29 -0.84 -16.83
N ASP A 95 4.06 -0.29 -15.88
CA ASP A 95 4.38 -0.99 -14.64
C ASP A 95 3.19 -0.93 -13.68
N SER A 96 2.57 -2.07 -13.38
CA SER A 96 1.35 -2.13 -12.58
C SER A 96 1.55 -1.60 -11.16
N PHE A 97 2.72 -1.83 -10.57
CA PHE A 97 3.04 -1.33 -9.23
C PHE A 97 3.18 0.19 -9.24
N ALA A 98 3.97 0.75 -10.16
CA ALA A 98 4.17 2.20 -10.26
C ALA A 98 2.86 2.93 -10.62
N ARG A 99 2.05 2.36 -11.51
CA ARG A 99 0.71 2.88 -11.83
C ARG A 99 -0.19 2.93 -10.58
N TRP A 100 -0.24 1.83 -9.83
CA TRP A 100 -0.97 1.76 -8.56
C TRP A 100 -0.43 2.77 -7.53
N GLN A 101 0.89 2.87 -7.37
CA GLN A 101 1.53 3.79 -6.41
C GLN A 101 1.23 5.25 -6.76
N ALA A 102 1.30 5.62 -8.05
CA ALA A 102 0.98 6.97 -8.51
C ALA A 102 -0.48 7.33 -8.20
N PHE A 103 -1.42 6.41 -8.51
CA PHE A 103 -2.84 6.60 -8.21
C PHE A 103 -3.13 6.67 -6.71
N ASN A 104 -2.57 5.75 -5.93
CA ASN A 104 -2.76 5.71 -4.48
C ASN A 104 -2.22 6.97 -3.79
N THR A 105 -1.10 7.51 -4.27
CA THR A 105 -0.56 8.79 -3.78
C THR A 105 -1.52 9.94 -4.08
N LEU A 106 -2.10 10.02 -5.30
CA LEU A 106 -3.10 11.04 -5.64
C LEU A 106 -4.34 10.96 -4.74
N LEU A 107 -4.86 9.75 -4.50
CA LEU A 107 -5.98 9.53 -3.60
C LEU A 107 -5.65 9.93 -2.16
N THR A 108 -4.45 9.53 -1.68
CA THR A 108 -3.99 9.85 -0.32
C THR A 108 -3.85 11.35 -0.11
N ASP A 109 -3.22 12.05 -1.06
CA ASP A 109 -3.07 13.51 -1.00
C ASP A 109 -4.43 14.22 -1.01
N ALA A 110 -5.36 13.76 -1.84
CA ALA A 110 -6.72 14.29 -1.89
C ALA A 110 -7.50 14.02 -0.60
N LEU A 111 -7.37 12.84 -0.01
CA LEU A 111 -7.98 12.49 1.28
C LEU A 111 -7.43 13.36 2.42
N ILE A 112 -6.11 13.56 2.47
CA ILE A 112 -5.49 14.42 3.49
C ILE A 112 -5.94 15.87 3.32
N ALA A 113 -5.99 16.37 2.08
CA ALA A 113 -6.41 17.72 1.78
C ALA A 113 -7.89 17.96 2.15
N THR A 114 -8.77 17.04 1.77
CA THR A 114 -10.21 17.14 2.08
C THR A 114 -10.48 16.96 3.58
N PHE A 115 -9.76 16.07 4.25
CA PHE A 115 -9.86 15.95 5.71
C PHE A 115 -9.53 17.26 6.43
N ARG A 116 -8.51 18.00 5.97
CA ARG A 116 -8.18 19.34 6.49
C ARG A 116 -9.30 20.37 6.22
N GLN A 117 -9.97 20.30 5.09
CA GLN A 117 -11.13 21.16 4.79
C GLN A 117 -12.28 20.90 5.76
N VAL A 118 -12.61 19.63 5.99
CA VAL A 118 -13.67 19.23 6.93
C VAL A 118 -13.35 19.70 8.36
N LEU A 119 -12.10 19.57 8.81
CA LEU A 119 -11.66 20.12 10.10
C LEU A 119 -11.81 21.65 10.17
N GLY A 120 -11.70 22.35 9.05
CA GLY A 120 -11.95 23.78 8.91
C GLY A 120 -13.43 24.15 8.74
N GLY A 121 -14.36 23.20 8.84
CA GLY A 121 -15.80 23.44 8.66
C GLY A 121 -16.23 23.68 7.21
N THR A 122 -15.41 23.26 6.24
CA THR A 122 -15.72 23.35 4.81
C THR A 122 -16.09 21.98 4.25
N GLU A 123 -17.01 21.94 3.29
CA GLU A 123 -17.35 20.73 2.56
C GLU A 123 -16.13 20.15 1.81
N PRO A 124 -15.95 18.82 1.80
CA PRO A 124 -14.83 18.19 1.12
C PRO A 124 -14.98 18.33 -0.40
N VAL A 125 -13.94 18.82 -1.07
CA VAL A 125 -13.92 18.97 -2.54
C VAL A 125 -12.82 18.11 -3.15
N PHE A 126 -13.23 17.19 -4.03
CA PHE A 126 -12.32 16.43 -4.88
C PHE A 126 -12.26 17.08 -6.28
N THR A 127 -11.08 17.03 -6.91
CA THR A 127 -10.93 17.59 -8.26
C THR A 127 -11.64 16.72 -9.30
N ALA A 128 -12.30 17.35 -10.28
CA ALA A 128 -12.97 16.63 -11.37
C ALA A 128 -12.01 15.65 -12.08
N ARG A 129 -10.77 16.10 -12.31
CA ARG A 129 -9.71 15.27 -12.91
C ARG A 129 -9.43 13.98 -12.13
N LEU A 130 -9.46 14.02 -10.79
CA LEU A 130 -9.26 12.82 -9.97
C LEU A 130 -10.45 11.87 -10.06
N ALA A 131 -11.68 12.40 -10.03
CA ALA A 131 -12.89 11.61 -10.20
C ALA A 131 -12.94 10.96 -11.59
N GLU A 132 -12.57 11.68 -12.65
CA GLU A 132 -12.47 11.16 -14.02
C GLU A 132 -11.42 10.05 -14.15
N LEU A 133 -10.24 10.24 -13.57
CA LEU A 133 -9.19 9.21 -13.56
C LEU A 133 -9.65 7.96 -12.80
N ALA A 134 -10.23 8.13 -11.60
CA ALA A 134 -10.76 7.03 -10.81
C ALA A 134 -11.87 6.29 -11.56
N GLY A 135 -12.78 7.02 -12.22
CA GLY A 135 -13.83 6.44 -13.05
C GLY A 135 -13.28 5.62 -14.22
N LYS A 136 -12.26 6.13 -14.93
CA LYS A 136 -11.58 5.39 -16.01
C LYS A 136 -10.93 4.10 -15.52
N ILE A 137 -10.27 4.14 -14.38
CA ILE A 137 -9.64 2.96 -13.77
C ILE A 137 -10.70 1.95 -13.30
N ALA A 138 -11.78 2.42 -12.68
CA ALA A 138 -12.83 1.57 -12.14
C ALA A 138 -13.62 0.79 -13.21
N VAL A 139 -13.64 1.25 -14.45
CA VAL A 139 -14.28 0.57 -15.58
C VAL A 139 -13.30 -0.14 -16.50
N ASP A 140 -12.01 -0.19 -16.14
CA ASP A 140 -11.00 -0.92 -16.91
C ASP A 140 -11.10 -2.41 -16.63
N GLU A 141 -11.84 -3.12 -17.49
CA GLU A 141 -12.05 -4.58 -17.40
C GLU A 141 -10.73 -5.38 -17.45
N THR A 142 -9.62 -4.79 -17.91
CA THR A 142 -8.31 -5.46 -17.89
C THR A 142 -7.73 -5.62 -16.48
N LEU A 143 -8.30 -4.92 -15.49
CA LEU A 143 -7.93 -5.01 -14.08
C LEU A 143 -8.76 -6.03 -13.31
N GLU A 144 -9.84 -6.56 -13.91
CA GLU A 144 -10.66 -7.58 -13.29
C GLU A 144 -9.87 -8.89 -13.11
N PRO A 145 -10.12 -9.67 -12.04
CA PRO A 145 -9.59 -11.01 -11.94
C PRO A 145 -9.94 -11.85 -13.18
N ALA A 146 -9.03 -12.72 -13.62
CA ALA A 146 -9.33 -13.65 -14.70
C ALA A 146 -10.56 -14.49 -14.34
N ALA A 147 -11.42 -14.81 -15.30
CA ALA A 147 -12.71 -15.46 -15.07
C ALA A 147 -12.61 -16.83 -14.37
N ASP A 148 -11.46 -17.49 -14.45
CA ASP A 148 -11.14 -18.77 -13.81
C ASP A 148 -10.41 -18.63 -12.46
N SER A 149 -10.25 -17.40 -11.96
CA SER A 149 -9.61 -17.14 -10.66
C SER A 149 -10.47 -17.68 -9.51
N HIS A 150 -9.83 -18.35 -8.56
CA HIS A 150 -10.46 -18.66 -7.28
C HIS A 150 -10.60 -17.38 -6.45
N CYS A 151 -11.83 -16.98 -6.17
CA CYS A 151 -12.15 -15.75 -5.45
C CYS A 151 -12.86 -16.05 -4.12
N VAL A 152 -12.67 -15.16 -3.15
CA VAL A 152 -13.39 -15.16 -1.89
C VAL A 152 -13.62 -13.72 -1.48
N THR A 153 -14.82 -13.44 -0.96
CA THR A 153 -15.16 -12.12 -0.43
C THR A 153 -15.09 -12.15 1.09
N VAL A 154 -14.12 -11.42 1.64
CA VAL A 154 -13.98 -11.25 3.09
C VAL A 154 -14.42 -9.84 3.44
N ARG A 155 -15.41 -9.72 4.34
CA ARG A 155 -15.71 -8.47 5.00
C ARG A 155 -14.75 -8.32 6.18
N GLY A 156 -13.84 -7.37 6.07
CA GLY A 156 -13.00 -6.95 7.17
C GLY A 156 -12.04 -5.85 6.77
N ILE A 157 -11.24 -5.40 7.74
CA ILE A 157 -10.23 -4.39 7.48
C ILE A 157 -8.94 -5.08 7.08
N HIS A 158 -8.54 -4.93 5.82
CA HIS A 158 -7.16 -5.16 5.44
C HIS A 158 -6.32 -3.96 5.90
N LEU A 159 -5.25 -4.20 6.69
CA LEU A 159 -4.47 -3.12 7.30
C LEU A 159 -3.97 -2.10 6.27
N SER A 160 -3.60 -2.55 5.06
CA SER A 160 -3.11 -1.66 3.98
C SER A 160 -4.19 -0.78 3.34
N ALA A 161 -5.48 -1.03 3.63
CA ALA A 161 -6.61 -0.26 3.13
C ALA A 161 -7.33 0.53 4.24
N GLY A 162 -6.99 0.28 5.50
CA GLY A 162 -7.56 0.98 6.65
C GLY A 162 -6.93 2.37 6.84
N ILE A 163 -7.76 3.37 7.13
CA ILE A 163 -7.30 4.70 7.54
C ILE A 163 -7.53 4.83 9.04
N PHE A 164 -6.45 5.08 9.78
CA PHE A 164 -6.46 5.19 11.23
C PHE A 164 -5.99 6.58 11.66
N THR A 165 -6.66 7.15 12.66
CA THR A 165 -6.16 8.39 13.27
C THR A 165 -4.90 8.09 14.08
N ARG A 166 -3.95 9.02 14.09
CA ARG A 166 -2.72 8.89 14.91
C ARG A 166 -3.05 8.59 16.38
N ARG A 167 -4.04 9.28 16.95
CA ARG A 167 -4.49 9.06 18.33
C ARG A 167 -4.96 7.62 18.58
N LEU A 168 -5.63 6.99 17.60
CA LEU A 168 -6.04 5.60 17.72
C LEU A 168 -4.80 4.69 17.73
N VAL A 169 -3.86 4.89 16.82
CA VAL A 169 -2.60 4.13 16.78
C VAL A 169 -1.84 4.24 18.10
N ASP A 170 -1.64 5.46 18.61
CA ASP A 170 -0.94 5.71 19.87
C ASP A 170 -1.65 5.06 21.07
N ARG A 171 -2.99 4.98 21.04
CA ARG A 171 -3.79 4.33 22.09
C ARG A 171 -3.66 2.81 22.09
N ILE A 172 -3.53 2.20 20.91
CA ILE A 172 -3.44 0.74 20.76
C ILE A 172 -2.02 0.23 21.00
N GLY A 173 -1.02 1.02 20.62
CA GLY A 173 0.40 0.66 20.71
C GLY A 173 0.87 -0.21 19.54
N ASP A 174 2.13 -0.62 19.59
CA ASP A 174 2.82 -1.26 18.47
C ASP A 174 2.29 -2.68 18.14
N PHE A 175 2.75 -3.22 17.01
CA PHE A 175 2.58 -4.63 16.67
C PHE A 175 3.27 -5.53 17.69
N ASP A 176 2.68 -6.68 17.94
CA ASP A 176 3.26 -7.69 18.80
C ASP A 176 4.35 -8.46 18.04
N THR A 177 5.60 -8.19 18.39
CA THR A 177 6.79 -8.75 17.72
C THR A 177 7.01 -10.24 17.99
N ASP A 178 6.25 -10.86 18.88
CA ASP A 178 6.31 -12.31 19.11
C ASP A 178 5.57 -13.11 18.02
N PHE A 179 4.82 -12.44 17.15
CA PHE A 179 4.19 -13.06 15.99
C PHE A 179 5.18 -13.14 14.83
N SER A 180 5.29 -14.33 14.24
CA SER A 180 5.98 -14.50 12.96
C SER A 180 5.08 -14.12 11.76
N GLN A 181 3.77 -14.05 11.99
CA GLN A 181 2.72 -13.66 11.05
C GLN A 181 1.43 -13.35 11.86
N ALA A 182 0.45 -12.68 11.27
CA ALA A 182 -0.83 -12.34 11.90
C ALA A 182 -0.72 -11.33 13.06
N GLU A 183 0.41 -10.62 13.16
CA GLU A 183 0.60 -9.45 14.03
C GLU A 183 -0.40 -8.34 13.71
N ASP A 184 -0.76 -8.21 12.43
CA ASP A 184 -1.78 -7.29 11.93
C ASP A 184 -3.18 -7.69 12.45
N THR A 185 -3.48 -8.98 12.48
CA THR A 185 -4.72 -9.53 13.02
C THR A 185 -4.82 -9.24 14.51
N ASP A 186 -3.77 -9.50 15.29
CA ASP A 186 -3.77 -9.15 16.72
C ASP A 186 -3.96 -7.64 16.95
N TYR A 187 -3.27 -6.81 16.17
CA TYR A 187 -3.41 -5.35 16.23
C TYR A 187 -4.84 -4.89 15.93
N LEU A 188 -5.48 -5.44 14.89
CA LEU A 188 -6.87 -5.12 14.57
C LEU A 188 -7.83 -5.59 15.67
N LEU A 189 -7.63 -6.79 16.23
CA LEU A 189 -8.43 -7.27 17.35
C LEU A 189 -8.33 -6.32 18.55
N ARG A 190 -7.12 -5.92 18.95
CA ARG A 190 -6.90 -4.89 19.99
C ARG A 190 -7.56 -3.56 19.65
N THR A 191 -7.47 -3.16 18.38
CA THR A 191 -8.08 -1.92 17.90
C THR A 191 -9.59 -1.93 18.17
N PHE A 192 -10.29 -3.00 17.82
CA PHE A 192 -11.74 -3.09 18.00
C PHE A 192 -12.18 -3.43 19.42
N GLU A 193 -11.36 -4.16 20.19
CA GLU A 193 -11.54 -4.33 21.64
C GLU A 193 -11.60 -2.96 22.35
N SER A 194 -10.91 -1.94 21.83
CA SER A 194 -10.92 -0.58 22.39
C SER A 194 -12.18 0.25 22.09
N GLY A 195 -13.14 -0.30 21.34
CA GLY A 195 -14.39 0.37 20.96
C GLY A 195 -14.18 1.68 20.16
N PRO A 196 -13.46 1.68 19.02
CA PRO A 196 -13.29 2.87 18.22
C PRO A 196 -14.58 3.22 17.46
N ASN A 197 -14.80 4.49 17.18
CA ASN A 197 -15.77 4.89 16.16
C ASN A 197 -15.16 4.59 14.79
N TYR A 198 -15.88 3.88 13.93
CA TYR A 198 -15.41 3.52 12.60
C TYR A 198 -16.55 3.54 11.59
N VAL A 199 -16.18 3.66 10.32
CA VAL A 199 -17.06 3.45 9.17
C VAL A 199 -16.43 2.36 8.33
N MET A 200 -17.19 1.32 8.01
CA MET A 200 -16.79 0.26 7.11
C MET A 200 -17.80 0.20 5.96
N PRO A 201 -17.45 0.67 4.75
CA PRO A 201 -18.37 0.65 3.62
C PRO A 201 -18.62 -0.79 3.15
N ASP A 202 -19.75 -1.01 2.48
CA ASP A 202 -20.11 -2.29 1.87
C ASP A 202 -19.51 -2.48 0.46
N THR A 203 -18.64 -1.56 0.04
CA THR A 203 -17.94 -1.59 -1.24
C THR A 203 -16.66 -2.42 -1.13
N VAL A 204 -16.38 -3.25 -2.14
CA VAL A 204 -15.10 -3.95 -2.26
C VAL A 204 -13.98 -2.91 -2.36
N GLY A 205 -13.14 -2.85 -1.33
CA GLY A 205 -12.07 -1.85 -1.24
C GLY A 205 -10.70 -2.32 -1.76
N LEU A 206 -10.52 -3.63 -1.99
CA LEU A 206 -9.24 -4.21 -2.38
C LEU A 206 -9.43 -5.54 -3.12
N TYR A 207 -8.80 -5.65 -4.29
CA TYR A 207 -8.50 -6.93 -4.92
C TYR A 207 -7.07 -7.34 -4.54
N TYR A 208 -6.94 -8.47 -3.85
CA TYR A 208 -5.66 -9.04 -3.45
C TYR A 208 -5.32 -10.24 -4.33
N ARG A 209 -4.27 -10.12 -5.14
CA ARG A 209 -3.79 -11.21 -6.01
C ARG A 209 -2.71 -12.03 -5.30
N ARG A 210 -2.96 -13.33 -5.10
CA ARG A 210 -1.95 -14.31 -4.69
C ARG A 210 -1.13 -14.78 -5.90
N HIS A 211 0.18 -14.90 -5.73
CA HIS A 211 1.16 -15.37 -6.69
C HIS A 211 2.23 -16.25 -5.98
N PRO A 212 3.05 -17.03 -6.72
CA PRO A 212 3.94 -18.04 -6.14
C PRO A 212 4.98 -17.52 -5.13
N GLY A 213 5.24 -16.21 -5.11
CA GLY A 213 6.20 -15.57 -4.20
C GLY A 213 5.58 -14.96 -2.94
N ASN A 214 4.26 -15.01 -2.75
CA ASN A 214 3.65 -14.47 -1.53
C ASN A 214 3.98 -15.32 -0.30
N MET A 215 4.23 -14.65 0.83
CA MET A 215 4.41 -15.29 2.14
C MET A 215 3.16 -16.09 2.59
N THR A 216 1.98 -15.78 2.06
CA THR A 216 0.73 -16.49 2.33
C THR A 216 0.57 -17.80 1.54
N ARG A 217 1.63 -18.27 0.87
CA ARG A 217 1.60 -19.54 0.12
C ARG A 217 1.56 -20.76 1.03
N GLU A 218 2.31 -20.75 2.13
CA GLU A 218 2.36 -21.87 3.07
C GLU A 218 1.25 -21.68 4.12
N PRO A 219 0.22 -22.56 4.18
CA PRO A 219 -0.99 -22.28 4.95
C PRO A 219 -0.83 -22.50 6.46
N ASP A 220 0.15 -23.30 6.89
CA ASP A 220 0.23 -23.78 8.27
C ASP A 220 0.63 -22.70 9.27
N ILE A 221 1.66 -21.91 8.95
CA ILE A 221 2.13 -20.80 9.79
C ILE A 221 1.06 -19.71 9.93
N PRO A 222 0.50 -19.15 8.83
CA PRO A 222 -0.56 -18.14 8.92
C PRO A 222 -1.76 -18.64 9.72
N ARG A 223 -2.19 -19.89 9.51
CA ARG A 223 -3.34 -20.46 10.21
C ARG A 223 -3.09 -20.59 11.72
N ARG A 224 -1.91 -21.09 12.10
CA ARG A 224 -1.54 -21.21 13.52
C ARG A 224 -1.48 -19.84 14.19
N GLU A 225 -0.79 -18.88 13.57
CA GLU A 225 -0.66 -17.55 14.14
C GLU A 225 -1.99 -16.80 14.19
N PHE A 226 -2.87 -16.97 13.20
CA PHE A 226 -4.23 -16.44 13.23
C PHE A 226 -5.02 -16.98 14.44
N MET A 227 -4.98 -18.30 14.67
CA MET A 227 -5.63 -18.91 15.84
C MET A 227 -5.02 -18.42 17.15
N ARG A 228 -3.70 -18.20 17.19
CA ARG A 228 -3.01 -17.62 18.34
C ARG A 228 -3.48 -16.18 18.62
N ALA A 229 -3.65 -15.36 17.59
CA ALA A 229 -4.19 -13.99 17.72
C ALA A 229 -5.61 -13.99 18.31
N LEU A 230 -6.50 -14.87 17.80
CA LEU A 230 -7.84 -15.05 18.37
C LEU A 230 -7.81 -15.47 19.84
N HIS A 231 -6.94 -16.43 20.19
CA HIS A 231 -6.78 -16.88 21.57
C HIS A 231 -6.27 -15.77 22.50
N LYS A 232 -5.32 -14.94 22.05
CA LYS A 232 -4.84 -13.77 22.81
C LYS A 232 -5.96 -12.76 23.02
N SER A 233 -6.76 -12.46 22.00
CA SER A 233 -7.95 -11.61 22.11
C SER A 233 -8.96 -12.13 23.13
N MET A 234 -9.29 -13.43 23.07
CA MET A 234 -10.19 -14.06 24.04
C MET A 234 -9.66 -13.95 25.47
N LYS A 235 -8.36 -14.21 25.68
CA LYS A 235 -7.73 -14.06 26.99
C LYS A 235 -7.77 -12.62 27.51
N ARG A 236 -7.47 -11.62 26.67
CA ARG A 236 -7.53 -10.20 27.03
C ARG A 236 -8.93 -9.81 27.49
N ARG A 237 -9.96 -10.09 26.68
CA ARG A 237 -11.35 -9.77 27.03
C ARG A 237 -11.86 -10.50 28.27
N ARG A 238 -11.35 -11.71 28.54
CA ARG A 238 -11.71 -12.46 29.76
C ARG A 238 -11.03 -11.89 31.01
N ALA A 239 -9.85 -11.31 30.87
CA ALA A 239 -9.10 -10.67 31.95
C ALA A 239 -9.57 -9.23 32.20
N ASP A 240 -10.02 -8.53 31.17
CA ASP A 240 -10.53 -7.15 31.23
C ASP A 240 -11.94 -7.07 30.63
N PRO A 241 -12.99 -7.13 31.47
CA PRO A 241 -14.39 -7.01 31.04
C PRO A 241 -14.78 -5.65 30.47
N SER A 242 -13.92 -4.63 30.54
CA SER A 242 -14.20 -3.32 29.94
C SER A 242 -14.00 -3.30 28.41
N LEU A 243 -13.29 -4.30 27.86
CA LEU A 243 -13.06 -4.44 26.43
C LEU A 243 -14.33 -4.86 25.69
N CYS A 244 -14.52 -4.30 24.50
CA CYS A 244 -15.68 -4.59 23.67
C CYS A 244 -15.66 -6.00 23.06
N ALA A 245 -16.85 -6.56 22.83
CA ALA A 245 -17.01 -7.68 21.91
C ALA A 245 -16.64 -7.24 20.48
N ILE A 246 -16.21 -8.20 19.66
CA ILE A 246 -15.78 -7.96 18.27
C ILE A 246 -16.81 -8.67 17.40
N ASP A 247 -17.84 -7.93 16.97
CA ASP A 247 -18.95 -8.49 16.21
C ASP A 247 -18.96 -7.93 14.79
N LYS A 248 -19.09 -8.80 13.78
CA LYS A 248 -19.31 -8.44 12.37
C LYS A 248 -18.17 -7.68 11.67
N ILE A 249 -16.97 -7.73 12.25
CA ILE A 249 -15.78 -7.06 11.72
C ILE A 249 -14.97 -7.98 10.82
N PHE A 250 -14.98 -9.29 11.11
CA PHE A 250 -14.36 -10.32 10.27
C PHE A 250 -15.45 -11.33 9.91
N GLU A 251 -16.09 -11.12 8.77
CA GLU A 251 -17.07 -12.06 8.22
C GLU A 251 -16.55 -12.61 6.90
N VAL A 252 -16.41 -13.93 6.82
CA VAL A 252 -16.10 -14.61 5.57
C VAL A 252 -17.43 -15.00 4.93
N LYS A 253 -17.74 -14.43 3.76
CA LYS A 253 -18.85 -14.89 2.93
C LYS A 253 -18.35 -15.97 1.97
N ASP A 254 -19.20 -16.92 1.64
CA ASP A 254 -18.93 -17.98 0.65
C ASP A 254 -17.75 -18.92 0.98
N LEU A 255 -17.68 -19.37 2.23
CA LEU A 255 -16.74 -20.39 2.72
C LEU A 255 -16.77 -21.72 1.93
N ALA A 256 -17.85 -21.99 1.19
CA ALA A 256 -17.99 -23.23 0.41
C ALA A 256 -16.91 -23.37 -0.68
N ASP A 257 -16.41 -22.26 -1.20
CA ASP A 257 -15.34 -22.22 -2.21
C ASP A 257 -13.95 -21.95 -1.60
N TRP A 258 -13.87 -21.75 -0.28
CA TRP A 258 -12.60 -21.62 0.44
C TRP A 258 -11.94 -23.00 0.59
N ARG A 259 -11.23 -23.42 -0.45
CA ARG A 259 -10.23 -24.47 -0.32
C ARG A 259 -8.95 -23.82 0.19
N PHE A 260 -8.50 -24.25 1.37
CA PHE A 260 -7.07 -24.16 1.73
C PHE A 260 -6.30 -25.05 0.74
N MET A 261 -6.08 -24.56 -0.48
CA MET A 261 -5.09 -25.10 -1.41
C MET A 261 -4.02 -24.05 -1.64
#